data_AF-R1DI38-F1
#
_entry.id   AF-R1DI38-F1
#
_cell.length_a   1.000
_cell.length_b   1.000
_cell.length_c   1.000
_cell.angle_alpha   90.00
_cell.angle_beta   90.00
_cell.angle_gamma   90.00
#
_symmetry.space_group_name_H-M   'P 1'
#
loop_
_entity.id
_entity.type
_entity.pdbx_description
1 polymer ?
#
loop_
_entity_poly.entity_id
_entity_poly.type
_entity_poly.pdbx_seq_one_letter_code
_entity_poly.pdbx_strand_id
1 'polypeptide(L)' 'GHRLAVHDATADLRFLVLPARPEGTGGWSAEQLATLVTRDAMIGTAVCEVG' A
#
# COMPACT_ATOMS: atom_id res chain seq x y z
N GLY A 1 -5.35 -2.32 18.81
CA GLY A 1 -4.22 -1.50 18.34
C GLY A 1 -3.58 -2.16 17.13
N HIS A 2 -2.99 -1.39 16.22
CA HIS A 2 -2.32 -1.92 15.03
C HIS A 2 -0.87 -2.27 15.34
N ARG A 3 -0.39 -3.43 14.85
CA ARG A 3 1.03 -3.82 14.95
C ARG A 3 1.79 -3.15 13.82
N LEU A 4 2.82 -2.38 14.16
CA LEU A 4 3.78 -1.84 13.19
C LEU A 4 4.94 -2.81 13.02
N ALA A 5 5.26 -3.17 11.78
CA ALA A 5 6.46 -3.92 11.43
C ALA A 5 7.31 -3.04 10.50
N VAL A 6 8.59 -2.91 10.81
CA VAL A 6 9.56 -2.15 10.01
C VAL A 6 10.54 -3.15 9.40
N HIS A 7 10.67 -3.10 8.08
CA HIS A 7 11.63 -3.91 7.34
C HIS A 7 12.83 -3.05 6.98
N ASP A 8 13.97 -3.35 7.59
CA ASP A 8 15.26 -2.76 7.23
C ASP A 8 15.92 -3.60 6.13
N ALA A 9 15.97 -3.07 4.91
CA ALA A 9 16.43 -3.78 3.71
C ALA A 9 17.98 -3.76 3.58
N THR A 10 18.67 -4.27 4.61
CA THR A 10 20.15 -4.31 4.70
C THR A 10 20.80 -5.45 3.92
N ALA A 11 20.03 -6.45 3.49
CA ALA A 11 20.46 -7.55 2.63
C ALA A 11 19.85 -7.42 1.23
N ASP A 12 20.15 -8.36 0.33
CA ASP A 12 19.70 -8.31 -1.07
C ASP A 12 18.18 -8.47 -1.27
N LEU A 13 17.44 -8.74 -0.19
CA LEU A 13 15.99 -8.80 -0.21
C LEU A 13 15.39 -7.42 -0.49
N ARG A 14 14.43 -7.39 -1.41
CA ARG A 14 13.61 -6.23 -1.72
C ARG A 14 12.19 -6.51 -1.26
N PHE A 15 11.63 -5.56 -0.51
CA PHE A 15 10.27 -5.64 0.02
C PHE A 15 9.40 -4.60 -0.68
N LEU A 16 8.11 -4.93 -0.78
CA LEU A 16 7.05 -4.02 -1.15
C LEU A 16 5.96 -4.12 -0.08
N VAL A 17 5.42 -2.98 0.33
CA VAL A 17 4.19 -2.96 1.11
C VAL A 17 3.02 -3.14 0.16
N LEU A 18 2.17 -4.13 0.45
CA LEU A 18 0.84 -4.24 -0.15
C LEU A 18 -0.14 -3.48 0.74
N PRO A 19 -0.57 -2.27 0.36
CA PRO A 19 -1.50 -1.49 1.18
C PRO A 19 -2.86 -2.17 1.25
N ALA A 20 -3.58 -1.94 2.36
CA ALA A 20 -4.96 -2.36 2.47
C ALA A 20 -5.82 -1.64 1.42
N ARG A 21 -6.84 -2.33 0.89
CA ARG A 21 -7.81 -1.73 -0.02
C ARG A 21 -8.61 -0.65 0.73
N PRO A 22 -8.69 0.59 0.22
CA PRO A 22 -9.50 1.63 0.87
C PRO A 22 -10.99 1.36 0.74
N GLU A 23 -11.75 1.88 1.71
CA GLU A 23 -13.20 1.92 1.66
C GLU A 23 -13.70 2.71 0.44
N GLY A 24 -14.96 2.51 0.04
CA GLY A 24 -15.54 3.17 -1.12
C GLY A 24 -15.10 2.63 -2.49
N THR A 25 -14.12 1.73 -2.54
CA THR A 25 -13.66 1.13 -3.81
C THR A 25 -14.40 -0.15 -4.22
N GLY A 26 -15.56 -0.45 -3.63
CA GLY A 26 -16.34 -1.65 -3.97
C GLY A 26 -16.67 -1.73 -5.46
N GLY A 27 -16.39 -2.86 -6.10
CA GLY A 27 -16.64 -3.07 -7.53
C GLY A 27 -15.67 -2.40 -8.50
N TRP A 28 -14.67 -1.66 -8.01
CA TRP A 28 -13.63 -1.07 -8.87
C TRP A 28 -12.81 -2.15 -9.58
N SER A 29 -12.43 -1.86 -10.82
CA SER A 29 -11.49 -2.68 -11.59
C SER A 29 -10.06 -2.59 -11.04
N ALA A 30 -9.20 -3.49 -11.50
CA ALA A 30 -7.78 -3.45 -11.12
C ALA A 30 -7.10 -2.16 -11.58
N GLU A 31 -7.44 -1.66 -12.77
CA GLU A 31 -6.91 -0.42 -13.34
C GLU A 31 -7.33 0.79 -12.51
N GLN A 32 -8.58 0.82 -12.03
CA GLN A 32 -9.07 1.89 -11.16
C GLN A 32 -8.35 1.86 -9.81
N LEU A 33 -8.21 0.68 -9.20
CA LEU A 33 -7.49 0.53 -7.93
C LEU A 33 -6.01 0.93 -8.05
N ALA A 34 -5.36 0.60 -9.17
CA ALA A 34 -3.97 0.94 -9.41
C ALA A 34 -3.70 2.44 -9.38
N THR A 35 -4.70 3.27 -9.71
CA THR A 35 -4.56 4.75 -9.65
C THR A 35 -4.38 5.27 -8.23
N LEU A 36 -4.82 4.52 -7.21
CA LEU A 36 -4.70 4.89 -5.79
C LEU A 36 -3.35 4.46 -5.19
N VAL A 37 -2.66 3.50 -5.82
CA VAL A 37 -1.43 2.91 -5.29
C VAL A 37 -0.24 3.82 -5.63
N THR A 38 0.15 4.65 -4.67
CA THR A 38 1.31 5.53 -4.80
C THR A 38 2.60 4.82 -4.41
N ARG A 39 3.75 5.41 -4.79
CA ARG A 39 5.07 4.96 -4.35
C ARG A 39 5.17 4.91 -2.83
N ASP A 40 4.65 5.92 -2.14
CA ASP A 40 4.75 6.03 -0.68
C ASP A 40 3.88 4.96 0.01
N ALA A 41 2.73 4.61 -0.58
CA ALA A 41 1.92 3.49 -0.12
C ALA A 41 2.63 2.14 -0.30
N MET A 42 3.39 1.98 -1.38
CA MET A 42 4.23 0.80 -1.63
C MET A 42 5.48 0.72 -0.75
N ILE A 43 5.92 1.84 -0.16
CA ILE A 43 7.00 1.90 0.85
C ILE A 43 6.43 1.70 2.27
N GLY A 44 5.16 2.04 2.50
CA GLY A 44 4.51 1.97 3.81
C GLY A 44 4.52 3.27 4.60
N THR A 45 4.80 4.41 3.96
CA THR A 45 4.76 5.74 4.58
C THR A 45 3.45 6.50 4.31
N ALA A 46 2.58 5.95 3.46
CA ALA A 46 1.25 6.47 3.19
C ALA A 46 0.23 5.32 3.09
N VAL A 47 -1.06 5.65 3.19
CA VAL A 47 -2.16 4.73 2.91
C VAL A 47 -2.84 5.12 1.60
N CYS A 48 -3.46 4.16 0.92
CA CYS A 48 -4.32 4.46 -0.23
C CYS A 48 -5.65 5.01 0.29
N GLU A 49 -6.15 6.09 -0.29
CA GLU A 49 -7.43 6.71 0.06
C GLU A 49 -8.16 7.11 -1.22
N VAL A 50 -9.48 6.97 -1.23
CA VAL A 50 -10.31 7.61 -2.25
C VAL A 50 -10.51 9.05 -1.78
N GLY A 51 -10.10 10.02 -2.59
CA GLY A 51 -10.25 11.44 -2.28
C GLY A 51 -11.69 11.88 -2.06
#